data_AF-A0A4R8TFB6-F1
#
_entry.id   AF-A0A4R8TFB6-F1
#
_cell.length_a   1.000
_cell.length_b   1.000
_cell.length_c   1.000
_cell.angle_alpha   90.00
_cell.angle_beta   90.00
_cell.angle_gamma   90.00
#
_symmetry.space_group_name_H-M   'P 1'
#
loop_
_entity.id
_entity.type
_entity.pdbx_description
1 polymer ?
#
loop_
_entity_poly.entity_id
_entity_poly.type
_entity_poly.pdbx_seq_one_letter_code
_entity_poly.pdbx_strand_id
1 'polypeptide(L)'
;MRASFVHLVLAMALTTQACATYKNCACTDENGKTDDLTTEAVCYSDEKGGWHLIHDQDFKECRYFKKRTWTKGARGIDNCDFRDWCHKKGAKGDSRCRSKIRV
;
A
#
# COMPACT_ATOMS: atom_id res chain seq x y z
N MET A 1 -3.59 51.21 9.06
CA MET A 1 -4.67 50.21 8.90
C MET A 1 -4.03 48.83 8.84
N ARG A 2 -4.42 47.96 9.76
CA ARG A 2 -3.96 46.57 9.87
C ARG A 2 -4.46 45.79 8.65
N ALA A 3 -3.55 45.24 7.86
CA ALA A 3 -3.90 44.19 6.91
C ALA A 3 -3.30 42.88 7.44
N SER A 4 -4.06 42.24 8.32
CA SER A 4 -3.87 40.83 8.67
C SER A 4 -4.08 39.99 7.41
N PHE A 5 -3.01 39.74 6.65
CA PHE A 5 -3.03 38.69 5.63
C PHE A 5 -2.65 37.36 6.28
N VAL A 6 -3.63 36.84 7.03
CA VAL A 6 -3.74 35.42 7.34
C VAL A 6 -4.01 34.69 6.03
N HIS A 7 -2.98 34.41 5.24
CA HIS A 7 -3.07 33.46 4.13
C HIS A 7 -2.13 32.30 4.42
N LEU A 8 -2.53 31.55 5.44
CA LEU A 8 -2.10 30.19 5.71
C LEU A 8 -2.49 29.34 4.49
N VAL A 9 -1.68 29.38 3.43
CA VAL A 9 -1.74 28.37 2.36
C VAL A 9 -1.01 27.15 2.90
N LEU A 10 -1.61 26.50 3.90
CA LEU A 10 -1.28 25.14 4.26
C LEU A 10 -1.81 24.30 3.11
N ALA A 11 -1.01 24.20 2.05
CA ALA A 11 -1.18 23.22 1.00
C ALA A 11 -1.07 21.86 1.69
N MET A 12 -2.19 21.36 2.18
CA MET A 12 -2.36 19.95 2.44
C MET A 12 -2.19 19.30 1.07
N ALA A 13 -0.96 18.90 0.77
CA ALA A 13 -0.66 17.89 -0.23
C ALA A 13 -1.32 16.61 0.27
N LEU A 14 -2.65 16.56 0.17
CA LEU A 14 -3.39 15.32 0.05
C LEU A 14 -2.87 14.74 -1.25
N THR A 15 -1.74 14.03 -1.17
CA THR A 15 -1.32 13.14 -2.23
C THR A 15 -2.44 12.12 -2.31
N THR A 16 -3.42 12.40 -3.17
CA THR A 16 -4.42 11.43 -3.58
C THR A 16 -3.64 10.35 -4.31
N GLN A 17 -3.09 9.40 -3.55
CA GLN A 17 -2.47 8.23 -4.14
C GLN A 17 -3.59 7.49 -4.83
N ALA A 18 -3.68 7.67 -6.15
CA ALA A 18 -4.67 7.01 -6.95
C ALA A 18 -4.50 5.50 -6.75
N CYS A 19 -5.55 4.86 -6.26
CA CYS A 19 -5.56 3.43 -5.98
C CYS A 19 -5.33 2.68 -7.29
N ALA A 20 -4.48 1.66 -7.23
CA ALA A 20 -4.19 0.78 -8.34
C ALA A 20 -3.79 -0.60 -7.85
N THR A 21 -3.81 -1.55 -8.77
CA THR A 21 -3.50 -2.95 -8.48
C THR A 21 -2.05 -3.29 -8.80
N TYR A 22 -1.38 -3.98 -7.87
CA TYR A 22 0.03 -4.35 -7.89
C TYR A 22 0.21 -5.84 -7.60
N LYS A 23 1.40 -6.40 -7.85
CA LYS A 23 1.69 -7.79 -7.46
C LYS A 23 2.29 -7.91 -6.07
N ASN A 24 3.02 -6.89 -5.64
CA ASN A 24 3.76 -6.91 -4.37
C ASN A 24 3.55 -5.58 -3.64
N CYS A 25 3.34 -5.65 -2.33
CA CYS A 25 3.21 -4.49 -1.45
C CYS A 25 3.87 -4.76 -0.08
N ALA A 26 4.46 -3.73 0.51
CA ALA A 26 4.96 -3.70 1.88
C ALA A 26 4.33 -2.54 2.65
N CYS A 27 4.12 -2.72 3.95
CA CYS A 27 3.75 -1.64 4.85
C CYS A 27 4.95 -0.72 5.08
N THR A 28 4.70 0.57 5.31
CA THR A 28 5.76 1.52 5.66
C THR A 28 5.46 2.24 6.98
N ASP A 29 6.51 2.77 7.61
CA ASP A 29 6.42 3.71 8.71
C ASP A 29 6.16 5.15 8.22
N GLU A 30 6.00 6.08 9.16
CA GLU A 30 5.75 7.50 8.87
C GLU A 30 6.84 8.18 8.02
N ASN A 31 8.04 7.58 7.93
CA ASN A 31 9.15 8.05 7.12
C ASN A 31 9.22 7.37 5.75
N GLY A 32 8.27 6.48 5.42
CA GLY A 32 8.23 5.72 4.19
C GLY A 32 9.21 4.55 4.14
N LYS A 33 9.84 4.18 5.26
CA LYS A 33 10.68 2.99 5.37
C LYS A 33 9.80 1.77 5.56
N THR A 34 10.19 0.64 4.98
CA THR A 34 9.42 -0.61 5.06
C THR A 34 9.38 -1.15 6.49
N ASP A 35 8.20 -1.62 6.90
CA ASP A 35 7.94 -2.25 8.19
C ASP A 35 7.66 -3.74 7.97
N ASP A 36 8.71 -4.54 8.16
CA ASP A 36 8.70 -5.98 7.91
C ASP A 36 7.76 -6.75 8.85
N LEU A 37 7.66 -6.33 10.12
CA LEU A 37 6.82 -7.00 11.12
C LEU A 37 5.35 -6.79 10.80
N THR A 38 4.96 -5.55 10.49
CA THR A 38 3.58 -5.25 10.10
C THR A 38 3.25 -5.90 8.75
N THR A 39 4.18 -5.87 7.79
CA THR A 39 3.97 -6.52 6.50
C THR A 39 3.72 -8.01 6.66
N GLU A 40 4.52 -8.70 7.47
CA GLU A 40 4.35 -10.12 7.77
C GLU A 40 2.98 -10.41 8.42
N ALA A 41 2.58 -9.61 9.41
CA ALA A 41 1.28 -9.73 10.05
C ALA A 41 0.12 -9.53 9.06
N VAL A 42 0.24 -8.60 8.11
CA VAL A 42 -0.73 -8.37 7.05
C VAL A 42 -0.79 -9.56 6.10
N CYS A 43 0.35 -10.11 5.64
CA CYS A 43 0.36 -11.23 4.71
C CYS A 43 -0.29 -12.49 5.30
N TYR A 44 -0.07 -12.77 6.59
CA TYR A 44 -0.65 -13.93 7.25
C TYR A 44 -2.11 -13.76 7.68
N SER A 45 -2.64 -12.53 7.73
CA SER A 45 -4.05 -12.30 8.07
C SER A 45 -5.01 -12.41 6.89
N ASP A 46 -4.50 -12.60 5.66
CA ASP A 46 -5.31 -13.02 4.50
C ASP A 46 -5.63 -14.52 4.57
N GLU A 47 -6.39 -14.93 5.60
CA GLU A 47 -6.82 -16.33 5.80
C GLU A 47 -7.69 -16.87 4.65
N LYS A 48 -8.17 -15.99 3.75
CA LYS A 48 -8.96 -16.35 2.56
C LYS A 48 -8.12 -16.59 1.30
N GLY A 49 -6.79 -16.59 1.43
CA GLY A 49 -5.91 -17.38 0.60
C GLY A 49 -5.47 -16.71 -0.69
N GLY A 50 -4.35 -16.01 -0.61
CA GLY A 50 -3.53 -15.76 -1.79
C GLY A 50 -2.27 -14.95 -1.53
N TRP A 51 -2.20 -14.21 -0.42
CA TRP A 51 -1.02 -13.40 -0.14
C TRP A 51 0.10 -14.29 0.39
N HIS A 52 1.28 -14.16 -0.20
CA HIS A 52 2.47 -14.90 0.19
C HIS A 52 3.51 -13.91 0.67
N LEU A 53 4.06 -14.13 1.85
CA LEU A 53 5.22 -13.38 2.30
C LEU A 53 6.42 -13.72 1.42
N ILE A 54 7.09 -12.70 0.89
CA ILE A 54 8.32 -12.82 0.14
C ILE A 54 9.37 -11.86 0.70
N HIS A 55 10.63 -12.08 0.34
CA HIS A 55 11.75 -11.19 0.64
C HIS A 55 12.59 -11.05 -0.63
N ASP A 56 12.38 -9.97 -1.40
CA ASP A 56 12.91 -9.79 -2.77
C ASP A 56 13.67 -8.46 -2.95
N GLN A 57 13.63 -7.55 -1.96
CA GLN A 57 14.26 -6.22 -2.02
C GLN A 57 14.86 -5.77 -0.67
N ASP A 58 15.60 -6.63 0.05
CA ASP A 58 16.12 -6.35 1.41
C ASP A 58 15.03 -6.02 2.47
N PHE A 59 13.76 -6.18 2.11
CA PHE A 59 12.59 -6.05 2.97
C PHE A 59 11.50 -7.05 2.58
N LYS A 60 10.57 -7.31 3.50
CA LYS A 60 9.45 -8.23 3.30
C LYS A 60 8.31 -7.58 2.53
N GLU A 61 7.65 -8.36 1.66
CA GLU A 61 6.46 -7.94 0.92
C GLU A 61 5.38 -9.03 0.96
N CYS A 62 4.12 -8.62 0.87
CA CYS A 62 3.04 -9.51 0.48
C CYS A 62 2.99 -9.58 -1.04
N ARG A 63 3.03 -10.79 -1.59
CA ARG A 63 2.86 -11.07 -3.02
C ARG A 63 1.50 -11.72 -3.28
N TYR A 64 0.75 -11.15 -4.21
CA TYR A 64 -0.44 -11.79 -4.77
C TYR A 64 -0.61 -11.44 -6.24
N PHE A 65 -0.72 -12.48 -7.07
CA PHE A 65 -1.06 -12.32 -8.47
C PHE A 65 -1.82 -13.54 -8.96
N LYS A 66 -3.03 -13.31 -9.47
CA LYS A 66 -3.83 -14.35 -10.12
C LYS A 66 -4.17 -13.91 -11.53
N LYS A 67 -3.52 -14.53 -12.52
CA LYS A 67 -3.89 -14.41 -13.93
C LYS A 67 -5.23 -15.12 -14.12
N ARG A 68 -6.30 -14.39 -14.48
CA ARG A 68 -7.57 -15.03 -14.86
C ARG A 68 -7.64 -15.19 -16.38
N THR A 69 -8.70 -15.87 -16.83
CA THR A 69 -9.03 -16.04 -18.24
C THR A 69 -9.09 -14.69 -18.97
N TRP A 70 -8.93 -14.73 -20.30
CA TRP A 70 -8.99 -13.56 -21.19
C TRP A 70 -10.13 -12.58 -20.90
N THR A 71 -11.27 -13.07 -20.37
CA THR A 71 -12.45 -12.27 -20.04
C THR A 71 -12.50 -11.68 -18.62
N LYS A 72 -11.66 -12.11 -17.66
CA LYS A 72 -11.81 -11.76 -16.23
C LYS A 72 -10.67 -10.91 -15.64
N GLY A 73 -9.75 -10.44 -16.48
CA GLY A 73 -8.62 -9.59 -16.08
C GLY A 73 -7.63 -10.26 -15.12
N ALA A 74 -6.53 -9.58 -14.80
CA ALA A 74 -5.62 -10.03 -13.76
C ALA A 74 -6.05 -9.50 -12.39
N ARG A 75 -5.81 -10.26 -11.32
CA ARG A 75 -5.97 -9.78 -9.94
C ARG A 75 -4.62 -9.63 -9.25
N GLY A 76 -4.52 -8.60 -8.42
CA GLY A 76 -3.40 -8.37 -7.51
C GLY A 76 -3.88 -7.63 -6.28
N ILE A 77 -2.95 -6.95 -5.61
CA ILE A 77 -3.15 -6.20 -4.38
C ILE A 77 -3.51 -4.76 -4.74
N ASP A 78 -4.66 -4.26 -4.30
CA ASP A 78 -4.96 -2.83 -4.35
C ASP A 78 -4.16 -2.10 -3.26
N ASN A 79 -3.40 -1.07 -3.62
CA ASN A 79 -2.52 -0.39 -2.66
C ASN A 79 -3.30 0.40 -1.60
N CYS A 80 -4.50 0.90 -1.89
CA CYS A 80 -5.34 1.58 -0.91
C CYS A 80 -5.91 0.60 0.10
N ASP A 81 -6.47 -0.53 -0.37
CA ASP A 81 -6.92 -1.59 0.53
C ASP A 81 -5.75 -2.09 1.40
N PHE A 82 -4.58 -2.30 0.79
CA PHE A 82 -3.39 -2.76 1.50
C PHE A 82 -2.92 -1.78 2.57
N ARG A 83 -2.93 -0.46 2.30
CA ARG A 83 -2.65 0.58 3.30
C ARG A 83 -3.60 0.45 4.49
N ASP A 84 -4.88 0.26 4.25
CA ASP A 84 -5.86 0.12 5.33
C ASP A 84 -5.58 -1.12 6.19
N TRP A 85 -5.14 -2.23 5.58
CA TRP A 85 -4.68 -3.42 6.31
C TRP A 85 -3.42 -3.13 7.14
N CYS A 86 -2.44 -2.42 6.58
CA CYS A 86 -1.25 -1.98 7.31
C CYS A 86 -1.61 -1.13 8.53
N HIS A 87 -2.51 -0.15 8.38
CA HIS A 87 -2.95 0.71 9.48
C HIS A 87 -3.68 -0.10 10.57
N LYS A 88 -4.52 -1.06 10.18
CA LYS A 88 -5.17 -1.99 11.13
C LYS A 88 -4.17 -2.84 11.93
N LYS A 89 -2.96 -3.03 11.41
CA LYS A 89 -1.87 -3.75 12.08
C LYS A 89 -0.85 -2.83 12.79
N GLY A 90 -1.06 -1.51 12.74
CA GLY A 90 -0.28 -0.54 13.51
C GLY A 90 0.77 0.24 12.71
N ALA A 91 0.89 0.04 11.40
CA ALA A 91 1.75 0.87 10.57
C ALA A 91 1.22 2.32 10.51
N LYS A 92 2.15 3.28 10.45
CA LYS A 92 1.85 4.73 10.41
C LYS A 92 2.08 5.37 9.04
N GLY A 93 2.74 4.65 8.13
CA GLY A 93 3.03 5.11 6.78
C GLY A 93 2.00 4.69 5.76
N ASP A 94 2.40 4.73 4.49
CA ASP A 94 1.60 4.20 3.37
C ASP A 94 1.93 2.73 3.08
N SER A 95 1.39 2.24 1.98
CA SER A 95 1.82 1.05 1.27
C SER A 95 2.91 1.39 0.23
N ARG A 96 3.97 0.60 0.20
CA ARG A 96 4.98 0.62 -0.88
C ARG A 96 4.70 -0.56 -1.80
N CYS A 97 4.15 -0.30 -2.98
CA CYS A 97 3.77 -1.34 -3.93
C CYS A 97 4.55 -1.27 -5.25
N ARG A 98 4.80 -2.44 -5.86
CA ARG A 98 5.52 -2.57 -7.14
C ARG A 98 4.89 -3.61 -8.07
N SER A 99 5.36 -3.59 -9.32
CA SER A 99 4.85 -4.45 -10.39
C SER A 99 3.36 -4.20 -10.66
N LYS A 100 3.02 -2.94 -10.99
CA LYS A 100 1.68 -2.50 -11.33
C LYS A 100 1.07 -3.40 -12.42
N ILE A 101 -0.17 -3.79 -12.23
CA ILE A 101 -0.94 -4.60 -13.17
C ILE A 101 -1.84 -3.66 -13.96
N ARG A 102 -1.88 -3.81 -15.28
CA ARG A 102 -2.94 -3.21 -16.09
C ARG A 102 -4.14 -4.14 -15.99
N VAL A 103 -5.16 -3.69 -15.26
CA VAL A 103 -6.49 -4.31 -15.21
C VAL A 103 -7.33 -3.84 -16.40
#